data_AF-A0A841T1Y5-F1
#
_entry.id   AF-A0A841T1Y5-F1
#
_cell.length_a   1.000
_cell.length_b   1.000
_cell.length_c   1.000
_cell.angle_alpha   90.00
_cell.angle_beta   90.00
_cell.angle_gamma   90.00
#
_symmetry.space_group_name_H-M   'P 1'
#
loop_
_entity.id
_entity.type
_entity.pdbx_description
1 polymer ?
#
loop_
_entity_poly.entity_id
_entity_poly.type
_entity_poly.pdbx_seq_one_letter_code
_entity_poly.pdbx_strand_id
1 'polypeptide(L)'
;MSVKIGINGFGRIGRNVFRASLNNPNVEVVAINDLTDVSTLAHLLKYDTTHGRLKATVEVGEGALIVNGKTIKVFAERDPGNLPWSSVGAEIVVESTGIFTAKEKAELHLKGGAKKVIISAPATNEDITIVLGVNEDKYDAASHTIISNASCTTNCLAPFTKVLNDQFGIVKGMMTTIHSYTNDQQVLDLPHKDLRRARAAAENIIPSSTGAAKAIGLVLPELKGKLNGMSFRVPTKNVSVTDLVAELKVNVTVEEVNAALKAAAEGPLKGILNYSDEPLVSSDYNTDPASSTIDALSTMVVEGNMVKVVSWYDNEWGYSNRVVDLAAFIASKGL
;
A
#
# COMPACT_ATOMS: atom_id res chain seq x y z
N MET A 1 17.62 -14.21 10.22
CA MET A 1 17.95 -12.89 10.78
C MET A 1 16.92 -11.90 10.24
N SER A 2 16.52 -10.91 11.03
CA SER A 2 15.64 -9.83 10.56
C SER A 2 16.39 -8.95 9.56
N VAL A 3 15.73 -8.55 8.47
CA VAL A 3 16.29 -7.55 7.57
C VAL A 3 16.22 -6.17 8.20
N LYS A 4 17.31 -5.42 8.09
CA LYS A 4 17.36 -4.05 8.61
C LYS A 4 16.88 -3.07 7.56
N ILE A 5 15.92 -2.23 7.92
CA ILE A 5 15.34 -1.25 7.02
C ILE A 5 15.54 0.19 7.49
N GLY A 6 15.75 1.08 6.52
CA GLY A 6 15.65 2.52 6.70
C GLY A 6 14.32 3.04 6.12
N ILE A 7 13.74 4.08 6.72
CA ILE A 7 12.51 4.71 6.21
C ILE A 7 12.83 6.14 5.79
N ASN A 8 12.63 6.47 4.51
CA ASN A 8 12.73 7.84 4.00
C ASN A 8 11.34 8.46 3.88
N GLY A 9 11.09 9.55 4.60
CA GLY A 9 9.78 10.18 4.74
C GLY A 9 8.93 9.49 5.81
N PHE A 10 8.82 10.11 6.99
CA PHE A 10 8.10 9.61 8.16
C PHE A 10 6.67 10.18 8.24
N GLY A 11 5.99 10.19 7.09
CA GLY A 11 4.59 10.58 6.94
C GLY A 11 3.61 9.50 7.39
N ARG A 12 2.38 9.50 6.83
CA ARG A 12 1.34 8.48 7.14
C ARG A 12 1.87 7.06 6.91
N ILE A 13 2.40 6.78 5.72
CA ILE A 13 2.92 5.45 5.37
C ILE A 13 4.18 5.12 6.16
N GLY A 14 5.20 6.00 6.20
CA GLY A 14 6.44 5.73 6.94
C GLY A 14 6.20 5.40 8.42
N ARG A 15 5.31 6.11 9.11
CA ARG A 15 4.93 5.79 10.49
C ARG A 15 4.16 4.49 10.62
N ASN A 16 3.24 4.20 9.71
CA ASN A 16 2.49 2.95 9.75
C ASN A 16 3.35 1.73 9.39
N VAL A 17 4.33 1.87 8.50
CA VAL A 17 5.36 0.84 8.24
C VAL A 17 6.18 0.58 9.50
N PHE A 18 6.61 1.64 10.19
CA PHE A 18 7.29 1.49 11.48
C PHE A 18 6.40 0.75 12.49
N ARG A 19 5.15 1.18 12.67
CA ARG A 19 4.19 0.55 13.59
C ARG A 19 3.94 -0.92 13.25
N ALA A 20 3.76 -1.26 11.97
CA ALA A 20 3.57 -2.64 11.52
C ALA A 20 4.83 -3.50 11.78
N SER A 21 6.03 -2.93 11.57
CA SER A 21 7.29 -3.64 11.80
C SER A 21 7.50 -4.08 13.25
N LEU A 22 6.93 -3.38 14.23
CA LEU A 22 7.08 -3.74 15.65
C LEU A 22 6.52 -5.13 15.99
N ASN A 23 5.57 -5.63 15.20
CA ASN A 23 4.97 -6.95 15.36
C ASN A 23 5.50 -7.98 14.35
N ASN A 24 6.50 -7.63 13.53
CA ASN A 24 7.07 -8.52 12.53
C ASN A 24 8.53 -8.86 12.87
N PRO A 25 8.84 -10.09 13.32
CA PRO A 25 10.19 -10.46 13.74
C PRO A 25 11.20 -10.54 12.58
N ASN A 26 10.74 -10.48 11.33
CA ASN A 26 11.60 -10.56 10.16
C ASN A 26 12.12 -9.20 9.69
N VAL A 27 11.64 -8.09 10.27
CA VAL A 27 12.00 -6.73 9.87
C VAL A 27 12.39 -5.90 11.09
N GLU A 28 13.48 -5.16 10.99
CA GLU A 28 13.94 -4.24 12.02
C GLU A 28 14.17 -2.85 11.42
N VAL A 29 13.49 -1.82 11.93
CA VAL A 29 13.77 -0.43 11.54
C VAL A 29 14.97 0.08 12.32
N VAL A 30 16.03 0.45 11.60
CA VAL A 30 17.29 0.96 12.20
C VAL A 30 17.46 2.46 12.04
N ALA A 31 16.80 3.06 11.05
CA ALA A 31 16.87 4.51 10.84
C ALA A 31 15.62 5.09 10.14
N ILE A 32 15.42 6.38 10.38
CA ILE A 32 14.37 7.21 9.78
C ILE A 32 15.02 8.49 9.25
N ASN A 33 14.58 8.96 8.08
CA ASN A 33 14.89 10.29 7.57
C ASN A 33 13.61 11.11 7.38
N ASP A 34 13.55 12.30 7.96
CA ASP A 34 12.49 13.29 7.70
C ASP A 34 13.01 14.71 8.01
N LEU A 35 12.44 15.73 7.37
CA LEU A 35 12.92 17.12 7.45
C LEU A 35 12.29 17.86 8.64
N THR A 36 12.27 17.22 9.80
CA THR A 36 11.72 17.77 11.05
C THR A 36 12.50 17.25 12.26
N ASP A 37 12.26 17.82 13.44
CA ASP A 37 12.99 17.45 14.65
C ASP A 37 12.51 16.13 15.26
N VAL A 38 13.38 15.50 16.05
CA VAL A 38 13.14 14.19 16.68
C VAL A 38 11.94 14.21 17.63
N SER A 39 11.70 15.33 18.33
CA SER A 39 10.58 15.43 19.27
C SER A 39 9.24 15.44 18.54
N THR A 40 9.17 16.13 17.39
CA THR A 40 8.01 16.10 16.50
C THR A 40 7.74 14.69 15.97
N LEU A 41 8.78 13.97 15.51
CA LEU A 41 8.65 12.59 15.03
C LEU A 41 8.17 11.64 16.15
N ALA A 42 8.72 11.77 17.36
CA ALA A 42 8.31 11.00 18.52
C ALA A 42 6.83 11.25 18.86
N HIS A 43 6.40 12.51 18.84
CA HIS A 43 5.02 12.89 19.09
C HIS A 43 4.06 12.25 18.07
N LEU A 44 4.35 12.41 16.78
CA LEU A 44 3.52 11.88 15.67
C LEU A 44 3.54 10.35 15.60
N LEU A 45 4.60 9.69 16.07
CA LEU A 45 4.63 8.24 16.21
C LEU A 45 3.76 7.77 17.39
N LYS A 46 3.80 8.48 18.51
CA LYS A 46 3.06 8.13 19.74
C LYS A 46 1.56 8.33 19.60
N TYR A 47 1.13 9.42 18.95
CA TYR A 47 -0.26 9.82 18.84
C TYR A 47 -0.74 9.81 17.38
N ASP A 48 -1.77 9.02 17.09
CA ASP A 48 -2.37 8.95 15.76
C ASP A 48 -3.89 8.96 15.84
N THR A 49 -4.53 9.84 15.08
CA THR A 49 -5.99 10.03 15.09
C THR A 49 -6.75 8.85 14.46
N THR A 50 -6.10 8.08 13.59
CA THR A 50 -6.71 6.97 12.86
C THR A 50 -6.51 5.65 13.58
N HIS A 51 -5.25 5.35 13.96
CA HIS A 51 -4.88 4.06 14.56
C HIS A 51 -4.65 4.14 16.08
N GLY A 52 -4.94 5.29 16.68
CA GLY A 52 -4.83 5.50 18.12
C GLY A 52 -3.38 5.65 18.61
N ARG A 53 -3.24 5.55 19.94
CA ARG A 53 -1.95 5.65 20.62
C ARG A 53 -1.12 4.40 20.37
N LEU A 54 0.15 4.57 20.05
CA LEU A 54 1.06 3.46 19.89
C LEU A 54 1.24 2.72 21.22
N LYS A 55 1.07 1.39 21.19
CA LYS A 55 1.30 0.51 22.34
C LYS A 55 2.78 0.16 22.49
N ALA A 56 3.63 1.18 22.60
CA ALA A 56 5.07 1.06 22.81
C ALA A 56 5.60 2.26 23.61
N THR A 57 6.73 2.09 24.28
CA THR A 57 7.46 3.24 24.82
C THR A 57 8.10 4.00 23.66
N VAL A 58 8.03 5.34 23.70
CA VAL A 58 8.64 6.22 22.69
C VAL A 58 9.27 7.38 23.44
N GLU A 59 10.60 7.45 23.37
CA GLU A 59 11.43 8.46 24.02
C GLU A 59 12.33 9.14 22.99
N VAL A 60 12.76 10.36 23.32
CA VAL A 60 13.67 11.17 22.48
C VAL A 60 15.08 11.02 23.03
N GLY A 61 15.98 10.50 22.19
CA GLY A 61 17.42 10.50 22.43
C GLY A 61 18.13 11.55 21.57
N GLU A 62 19.45 11.65 21.72
CA GLU A 62 20.26 12.55 20.90
C GLU A 62 20.31 12.10 19.44
N GLY A 63 19.54 12.78 18.58
CA GLY A 63 19.45 12.45 17.15
C GLY A 63 18.87 11.07 16.87
N ALA A 64 18.03 10.54 17.77
CA ALA A 64 17.45 9.20 17.66
C ALA A 64 16.10 9.09 18.39
N LEU A 65 15.24 8.20 17.92
CA LEU A 65 14.09 7.71 18.67
C LEU A 65 14.49 6.48 19.48
N ILE A 66 13.99 6.35 20.70
CA ILE A 66 14.14 5.14 21.51
C ILE A 66 12.76 4.51 21.65
N VAL A 67 12.54 3.35 21.01
CA VAL A 67 11.25 2.65 21.00
C VAL A 67 11.41 1.26 21.60
N ASN A 68 10.69 0.96 22.69
CA ASN A 68 10.86 -0.27 23.47
C ASN A 68 12.33 -0.55 23.83
N GLY A 69 13.06 0.50 24.22
CA GLY A 69 14.48 0.44 24.57
C GLY A 69 15.45 0.29 23.38
N LYS A 70 14.94 0.19 22.13
CA LYS A 70 15.78 0.12 20.93
C LYS A 70 16.03 1.52 20.36
N THR A 71 17.27 1.81 20.00
CA THR A 71 17.66 3.09 19.38
C THR A 71 17.48 3.04 17.87
N ILE A 72 16.75 4.00 17.31
CA ILE A 72 16.53 4.20 15.88
C ILE A 72 17.11 5.55 15.49
N LYS A 73 18.11 5.55 14.61
CA LYS A 73 18.78 6.79 14.19
C LYS A 73 17.82 7.68 13.41
N VAL A 74 17.83 8.98 13.69
CA VAL A 74 17.09 9.97 12.91
C VAL A 74 18.06 10.82 12.10
N PHE A 75 17.78 10.95 10.81
CA PHE A 75 18.42 11.88 9.88
C PHE A 75 17.44 12.98 9.47
N ALA A 76 17.99 14.11 9.03
CA ALA A 76 17.24 15.22 8.46
C ALA A 76 17.98 15.73 7.20
N GLU A 77 18.04 14.88 6.18
CA GLU A 77 18.74 15.12 4.93
C GLU A 77 17.74 15.17 3.76
N ARG A 78 17.93 16.17 2.88
CA ARG A 78 17.06 16.41 1.72
C ARG A 78 17.44 15.57 0.52
N ASP A 79 18.73 15.31 0.32
CA ASP A 79 19.24 14.54 -0.80
C ASP A 79 19.39 13.05 -0.40
N PRO A 80 18.58 12.14 -0.99
CA PRO A 80 18.70 10.70 -0.78
C PRO A 80 20.12 10.13 -0.92
N GLY A 81 20.96 10.75 -1.76
CA GLY A 81 22.33 10.30 -2.03
C GLY A 81 23.33 10.60 -0.91
N ASN A 82 23.01 11.54 -0.01
CA ASN A 82 23.84 11.90 1.14
C ASN A 82 23.49 11.10 2.41
N LEU A 83 22.41 10.32 2.39
CA LEU A 83 21.97 9.54 3.54
C LEU A 83 22.92 8.36 3.80
N PRO A 84 23.59 8.29 4.96
CA PRO A 84 24.62 7.28 5.22
C PRO A 84 24.00 5.97 5.74
N TRP A 85 23.15 5.31 4.95
CA TRP A 85 22.43 4.08 5.33
C TRP A 85 23.34 2.94 5.82
N SER A 86 24.53 2.80 5.23
CA SER A 86 25.55 1.84 5.64
C SER A 86 26.03 2.04 7.09
N SER A 87 26.07 3.29 7.57
CA SER A 87 26.51 3.60 8.95
C SER A 87 25.60 3.02 10.03
N VAL A 88 24.34 2.75 9.68
CA VAL A 88 23.32 2.16 10.56
C VAL A 88 22.98 0.71 10.16
N GLY A 89 23.63 0.19 9.11
CA GLY A 89 23.40 -1.15 8.59
C GLY A 89 22.03 -1.35 7.95
N ALA A 90 21.39 -0.29 7.43
CA ALA A 90 20.13 -0.42 6.70
C ALA A 90 20.38 -1.08 5.33
N GLU A 91 19.72 -2.22 5.08
CA GLU A 91 19.90 -3.02 3.87
C GLU A 91 18.82 -2.72 2.82
N ILE A 92 17.58 -2.47 3.27
CA ILE A 92 16.48 -2.03 2.40
C ILE A 92 16.04 -0.64 2.83
N VAL A 93 15.78 0.25 1.87
CA VAL A 93 15.15 1.55 2.16
C VAL A 93 13.71 1.53 1.69
N VAL A 94 12.79 1.90 2.58
CA VAL A 94 11.41 2.22 2.24
C VAL A 94 11.35 3.70 1.87
N GLU A 95 11.16 3.98 0.58
CA GLU A 95 10.98 5.32 0.03
C GLU A 95 9.51 5.69 0.10
N SER A 96 9.14 6.46 1.13
CA SER A 96 7.77 6.86 1.45
C SER A 96 7.57 8.38 1.53
N THR A 97 8.43 9.16 0.87
CA THR A 97 8.27 10.62 0.75
C THR A 97 7.19 10.99 -0.27
N GLY A 98 6.95 10.14 -1.27
CA GLY A 98 6.11 10.44 -2.44
C GLY A 98 6.76 11.38 -3.46
N ILE A 99 8.03 11.76 -3.26
CA ILE A 99 8.79 12.67 -4.13
C ILE A 99 9.74 11.89 -5.05
N PHE A 100 10.39 10.84 -4.53
CA PHE A 100 11.40 10.05 -5.24
C PHE A 100 10.79 8.77 -5.85
N THR A 101 9.72 8.92 -6.63
CA THR A 101 8.96 7.79 -7.22
C THR A 101 9.47 7.31 -8.58
N ALA A 102 10.55 7.90 -9.11
CA ALA A 102 11.20 7.43 -10.33
C ALA A 102 12.46 6.64 -9.96
N LYS A 103 12.81 5.61 -10.76
CA LYS A 103 13.97 4.75 -10.49
C LYS A 103 15.25 5.56 -10.27
N GLU A 104 15.52 6.51 -11.14
CA GLU A 104 16.74 7.34 -11.15
C GLU A 104 16.85 8.23 -9.89
N LYS A 105 15.71 8.48 -9.22
CA LYS A 105 15.66 9.21 -7.96
C LYS A 105 15.79 8.27 -6.76
N ALA A 106 15.11 7.13 -6.79
CA ALA A 106 15.14 6.16 -5.70
C ALA A 106 16.50 5.46 -5.58
N GLU A 107 17.20 5.22 -6.70
CA GLU A 107 18.53 4.60 -6.72
C GLU A 107 19.61 5.43 -6.02
N LEU A 108 19.36 6.72 -5.77
CA LEU A 108 20.28 7.56 -5.00
C LEU A 108 20.54 6.98 -3.59
N HIS A 109 19.58 6.29 -2.99
CA HIS A 109 19.77 5.60 -1.70
C HIS A 109 20.86 4.51 -1.74
N LEU A 110 21.14 3.93 -2.91
CA LEU A 110 22.19 2.94 -3.07
C LEU A 110 23.59 3.54 -2.81
N LYS A 111 23.79 4.84 -3.11
CA LYS A 111 25.03 5.57 -2.78
C LYS A 111 25.29 5.62 -1.27
N GLY A 112 24.22 5.65 -0.48
CA GLY A 112 24.24 5.58 0.97
C GLY A 112 24.62 4.21 1.53
N GLY A 113 24.63 3.17 0.69
CA GLY A 113 24.93 1.78 1.04
C GLY A 113 23.72 0.89 1.29
N ALA A 114 22.51 1.34 0.95
CA ALA A 114 21.35 0.45 0.86
C ALA A 114 21.56 -0.55 -0.28
N LYS A 115 21.07 -1.78 -0.11
CA LYS A 115 21.14 -2.84 -1.13
C LYS A 115 19.92 -2.85 -2.05
N LYS A 116 18.73 -2.56 -1.51
CA LYS A 116 17.45 -2.53 -2.25
C LYS A 116 16.62 -1.32 -1.82
N VAL A 117 15.69 -0.89 -2.68
CA VAL A 117 14.75 0.19 -2.38
C VAL A 117 13.33 -0.24 -2.72
N ILE A 118 12.40 -0.03 -1.78
CA ILE A 118 10.96 -0.22 -1.97
C ILE A 118 10.30 1.16 -2.05
N ILE A 119 9.75 1.51 -3.21
CA ILE A 119 8.96 2.72 -3.41
C ILE A 119 7.52 2.45 -2.93
N SER A 120 7.05 3.24 -1.96
CA SER A 120 5.71 3.08 -1.36
C SER A 120 4.60 3.80 -2.13
N ALA A 121 4.72 3.83 -3.47
CA ALA A 121 3.79 4.45 -4.41
C ALA A 121 3.98 3.84 -5.80
N PRO A 122 3.02 4.04 -6.74
CA PRO A 122 3.25 3.75 -8.16
C PRO A 122 4.51 4.48 -8.63
N ALA A 123 5.44 3.71 -9.20
CA ALA A 123 6.72 4.22 -9.63
C ALA A 123 6.77 4.47 -11.14
N THR A 124 7.91 4.99 -11.59
CA THR A 124 8.22 5.14 -13.02
C THR A 124 9.60 4.57 -13.28
N ASN A 125 9.71 3.73 -14.32
CA ASN A 125 10.94 3.04 -14.73
C ASN A 125 11.56 2.15 -13.65
N GLU A 126 10.82 1.78 -12.60
CA GLU A 126 11.25 0.81 -11.61
C GLU A 126 11.58 -0.54 -12.26
N ASP A 127 12.39 -1.36 -11.59
CA ASP A 127 12.76 -2.67 -12.12
C ASP A 127 11.54 -3.59 -12.19
N ILE A 128 10.70 -3.54 -11.15
CA ILE A 128 9.47 -4.31 -11.08
C ILE A 128 8.47 -3.66 -10.11
N THR A 129 7.19 -3.76 -10.43
CA THR A 129 6.09 -3.56 -9.49
C THR A 129 5.62 -4.91 -8.95
N ILE A 130 5.61 -5.07 -7.63
CA ILE A 130 5.17 -6.30 -6.94
C ILE A 130 3.90 -6.01 -6.12
N VAL A 131 2.95 -6.93 -6.22
CA VAL A 131 1.84 -7.10 -5.28
C VAL A 131 1.89 -8.54 -4.76
N LEU A 132 2.08 -8.69 -3.46
CA LEU A 132 2.14 -10.00 -2.80
C LEU A 132 0.79 -10.74 -2.92
N GLY A 133 0.83 -12.05 -3.14
CA GLY A 133 -0.30 -12.90 -3.50
C GLY A 133 -0.69 -12.82 -4.99
N VAL A 134 0.06 -12.11 -5.82
CA VAL A 134 -0.31 -11.86 -7.23
C VAL A 134 0.84 -12.19 -8.18
N ASN A 135 1.98 -11.53 -8.02
CA ASN A 135 3.10 -11.63 -8.97
C ASN A 135 4.49 -11.67 -8.31
N GLU A 136 4.57 -11.99 -7.02
CA GLU A 136 5.84 -12.10 -6.30
C GLU A 136 6.77 -13.17 -6.87
N ASP A 137 6.24 -14.15 -7.60
CA ASP A 137 7.02 -15.15 -8.34
C ASP A 137 7.85 -14.54 -9.47
N LYS A 138 7.53 -13.32 -9.90
CA LYS A 138 8.29 -12.57 -10.92
C LYS A 138 9.48 -11.81 -10.34
N TYR A 139 9.65 -11.76 -9.02
CA TYR A 139 10.80 -11.09 -8.41
C TYR A 139 12.09 -11.90 -8.65
N ASP A 140 13.09 -11.26 -9.26
CA ASP A 140 14.44 -11.77 -9.40
C ASP A 140 15.42 -10.91 -8.58
N ALA A 141 16.02 -11.51 -7.55
CA ALA A 141 16.93 -10.82 -6.63
C ALA A 141 18.19 -10.29 -7.33
N ALA A 142 18.64 -10.94 -8.42
CA ALA A 142 19.86 -10.54 -9.13
C ALA A 142 19.65 -9.31 -10.01
N SER A 143 18.44 -9.10 -10.55
CA SER A 143 18.14 -8.03 -11.49
C SER A 143 17.28 -6.90 -10.91
N HIS A 144 16.47 -7.18 -9.89
CA HIS A 144 15.55 -6.20 -9.31
C HIS A 144 16.10 -5.58 -8.04
N THR A 145 16.35 -4.27 -8.09
CA THR A 145 16.94 -3.49 -6.99
C THR A 145 16.03 -2.36 -6.54
N ILE A 146 15.33 -1.71 -7.47
CA ILE A 146 14.35 -0.66 -7.23
C ILE A 146 12.96 -1.22 -7.53
N ILE A 147 12.21 -1.49 -6.47
CA ILE A 147 10.92 -2.18 -6.52
C ILE A 147 9.82 -1.21 -6.12
N SER A 148 8.70 -1.21 -6.84
CA SER A 148 7.48 -0.55 -6.38
C SER A 148 6.56 -1.54 -5.68
N ASN A 149 6.00 -1.16 -4.54
CA ASN A 149 4.90 -1.89 -3.90
C ASN A 149 3.53 -1.47 -4.46
N ALA A 150 3.49 -0.90 -5.66
CA ALA A 150 2.30 -0.32 -6.29
C ALA A 150 1.59 0.72 -5.40
N SER A 151 0.27 0.84 -5.48
CA SER A 151 -0.56 1.64 -4.58
C SER A 151 -1.42 0.78 -3.67
N CYS A 152 -2.00 1.38 -2.62
CA CYS A 152 -3.01 0.75 -1.77
C CYS A 152 -4.21 0.22 -2.58
N THR A 153 -4.76 1.02 -3.50
CA THR A 153 -5.85 0.57 -4.39
C THR A 153 -5.43 -0.60 -5.30
N THR A 154 -4.17 -0.64 -5.76
CA THR A 154 -3.69 -1.78 -6.58
C THR A 154 -3.56 -3.04 -5.74
N ASN A 155 -3.06 -2.92 -4.50
CA ASN A 155 -2.99 -4.03 -3.55
C ASN A 155 -4.38 -4.56 -3.16
N CYS A 156 -5.41 -3.70 -3.13
CA CYS A 156 -6.79 -4.13 -2.94
C CYS A 156 -7.37 -4.80 -4.19
N LEU A 157 -7.20 -4.17 -5.35
CA LEU A 157 -7.84 -4.62 -6.59
C LEU A 157 -7.25 -5.93 -7.13
N ALA A 158 -5.92 -6.06 -7.13
CA ALA A 158 -5.23 -7.14 -7.84
C ALA A 158 -5.55 -8.55 -7.31
N PRO A 159 -5.60 -8.83 -5.98
CA PRO A 159 -5.85 -10.17 -5.46
C PRO A 159 -7.18 -10.76 -5.94
N PHE A 160 -8.30 -10.04 -5.76
CA PHE A 160 -9.59 -10.58 -6.18
C PHE A 160 -9.80 -10.52 -7.70
N THR A 161 -9.18 -9.54 -8.39
CA THR A 161 -9.17 -9.51 -9.86
C THR A 161 -8.46 -10.75 -10.42
N LYS A 162 -7.35 -11.19 -9.80
CA LYS A 162 -6.66 -12.42 -10.16
C LYS A 162 -7.59 -13.63 -10.00
N VAL A 163 -8.29 -13.75 -8.89
CA VAL A 163 -9.25 -14.84 -8.64
C VAL A 163 -10.34 -14.87 -9.71
N LEU A 164 -10.97 -13.73 -10.01
CA LEU A 164 -12.00 -13.63 -11.04
C LEU A 164 -11.46 -14.02 -12.43
N ASN A 165 -10.26 -13.56 -12.78
CA ASN A 165 -9.66 -13.85 -14.07
C ASN A 165 -9.25 -15.32 -14.20
N ASP A 166 -8.66 -15.90 -13.16
CA ASP A 166 -8.20 -17.29 -13.17
C ASP A 166 -9.38 -18.28 -13.24
N GLN A 167 -10.49 -17.98 -12.54
CA GLN A 167 -11.66 -18.85 -12.48
C GLN A 167 -12.63 -18.65 -13.65
N PHE A 168 -12.89 -17.40 -14.04
CA PHE A 168 -13.98 -17.08 -14.97
C PHE A 168 -13.51 -16.36 -16.24
N GLY A 169 -12.28 -15.82 -16.24
CA GLY A 169 -11.70 -15.06 -17.33
C GLY A 169 -12.35 -13.69 -17.52
N ILE A 170 -11.57 -12.62 -17.39
CA ILE A 170 -12.07 -11.25 -17.61
C ILE A 170 -11.91 -10.87 -19.09
N VAL A 171 -13.01 -10.38 -19.68
CA VAL A 171 -13.04 -9.78 -21.03
C VAL A 171 -12.60 -8.31 -20.94
N LYS A 172 -13.29 -7.53 -20.12
CA LYS A 172 -13.03 -6.10 -19.86
C LYS A 172 -13.74 -5.67 -18.58
N GLY A 173 -13.36 -4.53 -18.01
CA GLY A 173 -14.00 -4.02 -16.81
C GLY A 173 -13.65 -2.58 -16.47
N MET A 174 -14.45 -2.00 -15.59
CA MET A 174 -14.25 -0.67 -15.03
C MET A 174 -14.22 -0.75 -13.51
N MET A 175 -13.25 -0.07 -12.91
CA MET A 175 -13.14 0.04 -11.46
C MET A 175 -13.42 1.48 -11.00
N THR A 176 -14.16 1.60 -9.91
CA THR A 176 -14.24 2.83 -9.12
C THR A 176 -13.67 2.56 -7.75
N THR A 177 -12.86 3.47 -7.23
CA THR A 177 -12.52 3.46 -5.80
C THR A 177 -13.13 4.66 -5.08
N ILE A 178 -13.92 4.38 -4.06
CA ILE A 178 -14.40 5.39 -3.11
C ILE A 178 -13.36 5.42 -2.01
N HIS A 179 -12.57 6.48 -2.02
CA HIS A 179 -11.31 6.53 -1.30
C HIS A 179 -11.36 7.61 -0.22
N SER A 180 -10.94 7.27 0.99
CA SER A 180 -10.71 8.25 2.05
C SER A 180 -9.76 9.37 1.59
N TYR A 181 -9.87 10.56 2.17
CA TYR A 181 -8.95 11.65 1.81
C TYR A 181 -7.50 11.30 2.20
N THR A 182 -6.55 11.99 1.59
CA THR A 182 -5.12 11.86 1.87
C THR A 182 -4.51 13.24 2.08
N ASN A 183 -3.23 13.30 2.42
CA ASN A 183 -2.52 14.58 2.60
C ASN A 183 -2.31 15.37 1.29
N ASP A 184 -2.64 14.79 0.12
CA ASP A 184 -2.60 15.50 -1.16
C ASP A 184 -3.83 16.42 -1.37
N GLN A 185 -4.93 16.17 -0.64
CA GLN A 185 -6.10 17.06 -0.65
C GLN A 185 -5.97 18.18 0.37
N GLN A 186 -6.66 19.29 0.11
CA GLN A 186 -6.60 20.49 0.94
C GLN A 186 -7.67 20.49 2.03
N VAL A 187 -7.33 20.98 3.23
CA VAL A 187 -8.30 21.15 4.31
C VAL A 187 -9.36 22.20 3.94
N LEU A 188 -8.91 23.30 3.33
CA LEU A 188 -9.73 24.38 2.80
C LEU A 188 -9.33 24.65 1.35
N ASP A 189 -10.13 25.43 0.62
CA ASP A 189 -9.84 25.73 -0.78
C ASP A 189 -8.46 26.42 -0.95
N LEU A 190 -7.50 25.74 -1.59
CA LEU A 190 -6.10 26.18 -1.75
C LEU A 190 -5.52 25.77 -3.11
N PRO A 191 -4.51 26.50 -3.65
CA PRO A 191 -3.92 26.18 -4.95
C PRO A 191 -3.40 24.74 -5.05
N HIS A 192 -3.78 24.04 -6.12
CA HIS A 192 -3.31 22.71 -6.44
C HIS A 192 -3.33 22.49 -7.96
N LYS A 193 -2.40 21.66 -8.49
CA LYS A 193 -2.30 21.38 -9.95
C LYS A 193 -3.55 20.68 -10.52
N ASP A 194 -4.21 19.87 -9.69
CA ASP A 194 -5.54 19.31 -9.95
C ASP A 194 -6.57 20.19 -9.21
N LEU A 195 -7.34 20.97 -9.97
CA LEU A 195 -8.33 21.92 -9.44
C LEU A 195 -9.44 21.24 -8.64
N ARG A 196 -9.68 19.94 -8.80
CA ARG A 196 -10.65 19.21 -7.98
C ARG A 196 -10.09 18.95 -6.57
N ARG A 197 -8.80 18.62 -6.48
CA ARG A 197 -8.09 18.43 -5.19
C ARG A 197 -7.76 19.75 -4.48
N ALA A 198 -7.90 20.87 -5.17
CA ALA A 198 -7.83 22.21 -4.58
C ALA A 198 -9.00 22.53 -3.64
N ARG A 199 -10.08 21.73 -3.65
CA ARG A 199 -11.30 21.98 -2.87
C ARG A 199 -11.24 21.31 -1.49
N ALA A 200 -11.92 21.90 -0.51
CA ALA A 200 -11.98 21.41 0.87
C ALA A 200 -12.35 19.92 0.96
N ALA A 201 -11.43 19.11 1.46
CA ALA A 201 -11.51 17.65 1.47
C ALA A 201 -12.60 17.10 2.38
N ALA A 202 -12.89 17.78 3.49
CA ALA A 202 -13.87 17.35 4.49
C ALA A 202 -15.33 17.61 4.07
N GLU A 203 -15.56 18.32 2.97
CA GLU A 203 -16.89 18.79 2.55
C GLU A 203 -17.34 18.24 1.19
N ASN A 204 -16.43 17.58 0.44
CA ASN A 204 -16.67 17.26 -0.97
C ASN A 204 -16.48 15.77 -1.28
N ILE A 205 -17.29 15.29 -2.22
CA ILE A 205 -16.98 14.09 -3.01
C ILE A 205 -16.19 14.55 -4.22
N ILE A 206 -14.91 14.19 -4.31
CA ILE A 206 -13.97 14.75 -5.30
C ILE A 206 -13.62 13.69 -6.34
N PRO A 207 -14.11 13.80 -7.60
CA PRO A 207 -13.70 12.90 -8.67
C PRO A 207 -12.21 13.06 -8.96
N SER A 208 -11.47 11.96 -9.06
CA SER A 208 -10.02 11.96 -9.29
C SER A 208 -9.58 10.82 -10.20
N SER A 209 -8.46 11.01 -10.89
CA SER A 209 -7.81 9.93 -11.63
C SER A 209 -7.16 8.94 -10.67
N THR A 210 -7.09 7.68 -11.09
CA THR A 210 -6.33 6.63 -10.40
C THR A 210 -5.49 5.86 -11.40
N GLY A 211 -4.25 5.54 -11.04
CA GLY A 211 -3.38 4.66 -11.81
C GLY A 211 -3.64 3.17 -11.55
N ALA A 212 -4.45 2.82 -10.55
CA ALA A 212 -4.53 1.45 -10.04
C ALA A 212 -5.03 0.44 -11.08
N ALA A 213 -6.08 0.77 -11.85
CA ALA A 213 -6.55 -0.11 -12.92
C ALA A 213 -5.50 -0.31 -14.03
N LYS A 214 -4.70 0.72 -14.33
CA LYS A 214 -3.58 0.61 -15.28
C LYS A 214 -2.44 -0.24 -14.71
N ALA A 215 -2.17 -0.10 -13.41
CA ALA A 215 -1.17 -0.89 -12.69
C ALA A 215 -1.52 -2.38 -12.63
N ILE A 216 -2.81 -2.76 -12.75
CA ILE A 216 -3.19 -4.17 -12.93
C ILE A 216 -2.48 -4.78 -14.15
N GLY A 217 -2.32 -4.05 -15.25
CA GLY A 217 -1.60 -4.57 -16.42
C GLY A 217 -0.09 -4.78 -16.20
N LEU A 218 0.48 -4.27 -15.10
CA LEU A 218 1.87 -4.52 -14.71
C LEU A 218 2.01 -5.80 -13.89
N VAL A 219 1.03 -6.08 -13.02
CA VAL A 219 1.06 -7.25 -12.11
C VAL A 219 0.29 -8.47 -12.65
N LEU A 220 -0.68 -8.25 -13.53
CA LEU A 220 -1.45 -9.26 -14.27
C LEU A 220 -1.39 -8.91 -15.77
N PRO A 221 -0.29 -9.24 -16.48
CA PRO A 221 -0.06 -8.82 -17.86
C PRO A 221 -1.17 -9.24 -18.85
N GLU A 222 -1.84 -10.36 -18.60
CA GLU A 222 -2.98 -10.87 -19.37
C GLU A 222 -4.24 -9.98 -19.28
N LEU A 223 -4.26 -9.02 -18.35
CA LEU A 223 -5.28 -7.99 -18.20
C LEU A 223 -4.85 -6.60 -18.69
N LYS A 224 -3.65 -6.48 -19.27
CA LYS A 224 -3.15 -5.22 -19.82
C LYS A 224 -4.13 -4.65 -20.86
N GLY A 225 -4.63 -3.44 -20.58
CA GLY A 225 -5.57 -2.73 -21.45
C GLY A 225 -7.04 -3.16 -21.32
N LYS A 226 -7.35 -4.18 -20.50
CA LYS A 226 -8.73 -4.65 -20.30
C LYS A 226 -9.48 -3.91 -19.19
N LEU A 227 -8.74 -3.34 -18.23
CA LEU A 227 -9.29 -2.63 -17.09
C LEU A 227 -8.93 -1.15 -17.13
N ASN A 228 -9.89 -0.30 -16.77
CA ASN A 228 -9.68 1.12 -16.52
C ASN A 228 -10.48 1.55 -15.30
N GLY A 229 -10.28 2.76 -14.80
CA GLY A 229 -11.02 3.19 -13.61
C GLY A 229 -10.80 4.62 -13.17
N MET A 230 -11.54 5.00 -12.14
CA MET A 230 -11.47 6.31 -11.51
C MET A 230 -11.59 6.22 -9.99
N SER A 231 -11.45 7.36 -9.32
CA SER A 231 -11.61 7.49 -7.88
C SER A 231 -12.62 8.59 -7.55
N PHE A 232 -13.34 8.43 -6.44
CA PHE A 232 -13.98 9.52 -5.72
C PHE A 232 -13.31 9.64 -4.37
N ARG A 233 -12.79 10.81 -4.02
CA ARG A 233 -12.31 11.08 -2.67
C ARG A 233 -13.48 11.53 -1.82
N VAL A 234 -13.63 10.94 -0.64
CA VAL A 234 -14.75 11.22 0.27
C VAL A 234 -14.24 11.67 1.65
N PRO A 235 -15.07 12.39 2.43
CA PRO A 235 -14.68 12.94 3.73
C PRO A 235 -14.61 11.90 4.87
N THR A 236 -14.05 10.72 4.58
CA THR A 236 -13.63 9.72 5.56
C THR A 236 -12.11 9.77 5.71
N LYS A 237 -11.61 9.62 6.94
CA LYS A 237 -10.18 9.77 7.24
C LYS A 237 -9.33 8.56 6.87
N ASN A 238 -9.93 7.38 6.84
CA ASN A 238 -9.27 6.12 6.55
C ASN A 238 -10.28 5.06 6.13
N VAL A 239 -9.77 3.97 5.56
CA VAL A 239 -10.50 2.90 4.88
C VAL A 239 -11.12 3.38 3.59
N SER A 240 -10.94 2.58 2.56
CA SER A 240 -11.41 2.84 1.22
C SER A 240 -12.03 1.56 0.68
N VAL A 241 -12.74 1.67 -0.44
CA VAL A 241 -13.39 0.53 -1.09
C VAL A 241 -13.16 0.60 -2.59
N THR A 242 -12.93 -0.57 -3.21
CA THR A 242 -12.95 -0.75 -4.66
C THR A 242 -14.23 -1.44 -5.07
N ASP A 243 -14.84 -0.92 -6.13
CA ASP A 243 -15.92 -1.52 -6.90
C ASP A 243 -15.34 -1.88 -8.28
N LEU A 244 -15.33 -3.17 -8.64
CA LEU A 244 -14.99 -3.63 -9.97
C LEU A 244 -16.23 -4.19 -10.66
N VAL A 245 -16.63 -3.56 -11.77
CA VAL A 245 -17.61 -4.11 -12.71
C VAL A 245 -16.87 -4.74 -13.88
N ALA A 246 -17.05 -6.03 -14.12
CA ALA A 246 -16.35 -6.77 -15.16
C ALA A 246 -17.27 -7.68 -15.97
N GLU A 247 -17.02 -7.76 -17.27
CA GLU A 247 -17.59 -8.78 -18.15
C GLU A 247 -16.68 -10.02 -18.12
N LEU A 248 -17.27 -11.16 -17.78
CA LEU A 248 -16.62 -12.47 -17.70
C LEU A 248 -16.84 -13.27 -18.99
N LYS A 249 -15.96 -14.24 -19.27
CA LYS A 249 -16.08 -15.11 -20.45
C LYS A 249 -17.17 -16.17 -20.31
N VAL A 250 -17.63 -16.43 -19.08
CA VAL A 250 -18.62 -17.45 -18.74
C VAL A 250 -19.75 -16.83 -17.94
N ASN A 251 -20.91 -17.45 -17.99
CA ASN A 251 -22.01 -17.11 -17.10
C ASN A 251 -21.72 -17.67 -15.70
N VAL A 252 -22.06 -16.89 -14.68
CA VAL A 252 -21.87 -17.20 -13.27
C VAL A 252 -23.11 -16.82 -12.45
N THR A 253 -23.22 -17.34 -11.24
CA THR A 253 -24.12 -16.82 -10.20
C THR A 253 -23.35 -16.07 -9.12
N VAL A 254 -24.08 -15.34 -8.26
CA VAL A 254 -23.50 -14.65 -7.10
C VAL A 254 -22.80 -15.66 -6.17
N GLU A 255 -23.41 -16.83 -5.98
CA GLU A 255 -22.89 -17.91 -5.13
C GLU A 255 -21.58 -18.46 -5.67
N GLU A 256 -21.47 -18.68 -6.99
CA GLU A 256 -20.23 -19.18 -7.63
C GLU A 256 -19.09 -18.18 -7.49
N VAL A 257 -19.35 -16.89 -7.73
CA VAL A 257 -18.36 -15.82 -7.56
C VAL A 257 -17.90 -15.73 -6.12
N ASN A 258 -18.84 -15.69 -5.16
CA ASN A 258 -18.54 -15.61 -3.75
C ASN A 258 -17.80 -16.85 -3.24
N ALA A 259 -18.15 -18.05 -3.69
CA ALA A 259 -17.46 -19.28 -3.34
C ALA A 259 -15.99 -19.30 -3.82
N ALA A 260 -15.74 -18.84 -5.05
CA ALA A 260 -14.38 -18.72 -5.58
C ALA A 260 -13.53 -17.73 -4.77
N LEU A 261 -14.10 -16.57 -4.44
CA LEU A 261 -13.43 -15.55 -3.64
C LEU A 261 -13.15 -16.02 -2.21
N LYS A 262 -14.12 -16.68 -1.57
CA LYS A 262 -13.97 -17.26 -0.23
C LYS A 262 -12.89 -18.34 -0.20
N ALA A 263 -12.90 -19.26 -1.17
CA ALA A 263 -11.90 -20.32 -1.28
C ALA A 263 -10.47 -19.75 -1.46
N ALA A 264 -10.33 -18.68 -2.24
CA ALA A 264 -9.05 -17.99 -2.40
C ALA A 264 -8.58 -17.32 -1.10
N ALA A 265 -9.49 -16.63 -0.40
CA ALA A 265 -9.23 -15.96 0.87
C ALA A 265 -8.86 -16.94 2.01
N GLU A 266 -9.52 -18.09 2.08
CA GLU A 266 -9.26 -19.12 3.09
C GLU A 266 -8.05 -20.02 2.73
N GLY A 267 -7.58 -19.96 1.48
CA GLY A 267 -6.49 -20.78 0.95
C GLY A 267 -5.27 -19.94 0.54
N PRO A 268 -4.95 -19.86 -0.77
CA PRO A 268 -3.67 -19.33 -1.26
C PRO A 268 -3.44 -17.85 -0.95
N LEU A 269 -4.49 -17.05 -0.73
CA LEU A 269 -4.39 -15.61 -0.47
C LEU A 269 -4.63 -15.25 1.01
N LYS A 270 -4.62 -16.24 1.91
CA LYS A 270 -4.85 -16.00 3.33
C LYS A 270 -3.90 -14.94 3.91
N GLY A 271 -4.46 -13.91 4.54
CA GLY A 271 -3.73 -12.76 5.09
C GLY A 271 -3.45 -11.64 4.08
N ILE A 272 -3.73 -11.87 2.79
CA ILE A 272 -3.73 -10.85 1.73
C ILE A 272 -5.16 -10.49 1.34
N LEU A 273 -5.99 -11.51 1.07
CA LEU A 273 -7.41 -11.42 0.75
C LEU A 273 -8.22 -12.03 1.90
N ASN A 274 -9.15 -11.24 2.44
CA ASN A 274 -10.18 -11.68 3.38
C ASN A 274 -11.55 -11.72 2.70
N TYR A 275 -12.51 -12.38 3.34
CA TYR A 275 -13.89 -12.50 2.89
C TYR A 275 -14.83 -12.22 4.07
N SER A 276 -15.86 -11.39 3.84
CA SER A 276 -16.86 -11.06 4.85
C SER A 276 -18.27 -11.16 4.25
N ASP A 277 -19.16 -11.87 4.93
CA ASP A 277 -20.60 -11.92 4.70
C ASP A 277 -21.39 -11.17 5.81
N GLU A 278 -20.70 -10.38 6.62
CA GLU A 278 -21.27 -9.55 7.66
C GLU A 278 -21.66 -8.15 7.13
N PRO A 279 -22.73 -7.52 7.64
CA PRO A 279 -23.18 -6.19 7.22
C PRO A 279 -22.33 -5.06 7.84
N LEU A 280 -21.06 -4.97 7.43
CA LEU A 280 -20.06 -4.04 7.96
C LEU A 280 -19.96 -2.74 7.15
N VAL A 281 -19.31 -1.74 7.73
CA VAL A 281 -19.03 -0.43 7.12
C VAL A 281 -17.55 -0.06 7.22
N SER A 282 -17.16 1.08 6.63
CA SER A 282 -15.74 1.47 6.51
C SER A 282 -14.97 1.47 7.83
N SER A 283 -15.56 1.94 8.94
CA SER A 283 -14.88 1.99 10.24
C SER A 283 -14.50 0.63 10.79
N ASP A 284 -15.19 -0.44 10.39
CA ASP A 284 -14.98 -1.78 10.93
C ASP A 284 -13.69 -2.42 10.39
N TYR A 285 -13.21 -1.94 9.24
CA TYR A 285 -11.94 -2.36 8.63
C TYR A 285 -10.76 -1.47 9.04
N ASN A 286 -10.96 -0.50 9.95
CA ASN A 286 -9.87 0.37 10.37
C ASN A 286 -8.83 -0.42 11.17
N THR A 287 -7.58 -0.39 10.71
CA THR A 287 -6.46 -1.21 11.20
C THR A 287 -6.58 -2.70 10.83
N ASP A 288 -7.37 -3.06 9.81
CA ASP A 288 -7.33 -4.38 9.17
C ASP A 288 -6.02 -4.54 8.36
N PRO A 289 -5.17 -5.54 8.65
CA PRO A 289 -3.89 -5.73 7.96
C PRO A 289 -4.04 -6.36 6.56
N ALA A 290 -5.22 -6.83 6.15
CA ALA A 290 -5.41 -7.40 4.82
C ALA A 290 -5.30 -6.34 3.72
N SER A 291 -4.89 -6.76 2.52
CA SER A 291 -4.84 -5.88 1.36
C SER A 291 -6.22 -5.62 0.78
N SER A 292 -7.12 -6.62 0.90
CA SER A 292 -8.43 -6.66 0.29
C SER A 292 -9.35 -7.50 1.18
N THR A 293 -10.55 -7.01 1.49
CA THR A 293 -11.59 -7.76 2.19
C THR A 293 -12.88 -7.71 1.38
N ILE A 294 -13.30 -8.85 0.82
CA ILE A 294 -14.51 -8.96 -0.01
C ILE A 294 -15.76 -8.67 0.81
N ASP A 295 -16.61 -7.80 0.29
CA ASP A 295 -17.96 -7.55 0.78
C ASP A 295 -18.94 -8.44 0.01
N ALA A 296 -19.19 -9.64 0.55
CA ALA A 296 -19.91 -10.69 -0.17
C ALA A 296 -21.39 -10.36 -0.37
N LEU A 297 -21.97 -9.55 0.51
CA LEU A 297 -23.34 -9.07 0.43
C LEU A 297 -23.54 -8.09 -0.73
N SER A 298 -22.46 -7.47 -1.21
CA SER A 298 -22.47 -6.49 -2.30
C SER A 298 -22.15 -7.08 -3.67
N THR A 299 -21.88 -8.39 -3.78
CA THR A 299 -21.66 -9.07 -5.07
C THR A 299 -22.95 -9.07 -5.88
N MET A 300 -22.87 -8.62 -7.14
CA MET A 300 -24.02 -8.60 -8.05
C MET A 300 -23.65 -9.23 -9.38
N VAL A 301 -24.64 -9.88 -10.02
CA VAL A 301 -24.52 -10.42 -11.37
C VAL A 301 -25.70 -9.96 -12.22
N VAL A 302 -25.42 -9.43 -13.41
CA VAL A 302 -26.41 -9.03 -14.41
C VAL A 302 -26.20 -9.87 -15.66
N GLU A 303 -27.29 -10.44 -16.18
CA GLU A 303 -27.31 -11.28 -17.39
C GLU A 303 -26.25 -12.41 -17.40
N GLY A 304 -25.91 -12.92 -16.21
CA GLY A 304 -25.01 -14.06 -16.02
C GLY A 304 -23.52 -13.73 -16.14
N ASN A 305 -23.09 -12.81 -16.99
CA ASN A 305 -21.65 -12.58 -17.25
C ASN A 305 -21.14 -11.19 -16.87
N MET A 306 -22.00 -10.27 -16.43
CA MET A 306 -21.57 -8.98 -15.91
C MET A 306 -21.59 -9.00 -14.38
N VAL A 307 -20.41 -9.05 -13.77
CA VAL A 307 -20.24 -9.10 -12.32
C VAL A 307 -19.85 -7.74 -11.75
N LYS A 308 -20.35 -7.43 -10.56
CA LYS A 308 -19.83 -6.38 -9.68
C LYS A 308 -19.29 -7.04 -8.41
N VAL A 309 -18.03 -6.77 -8.07
CA VAL A 309 -17.40 -7.21 -6.82
C VAL A 309 -16.88 -5.99 -6.07
N VAL A 310 -17.18 -5.95 -4.77
CA VAL A 310 -16.79 -4.89 -3.85
C VAL A 310 -15.77 -5.43 -2.86
N SER A 311 -14.72 -4.66 -2.60
CA SER A 311 -13.68 -4.99 -1.62
C SER A 311 -13.26 -3.78 -0.82
N TRP A 312 -13.29 -3.90 0.50
CA TRP A 312 -12.76 -2.94 1.45
C TRP A 312 -11.24 -3.08 1.59
N TYR A 313 -10.58 -2.00 1.99
CA TYR A 313 -9.18 -2.01 2.37
C TYR A 313 -8.84 -0.81 3.26
N ASP A 314 -8.07 -1.04 4.32
CA ASP A 314 -7.40 0.04 5.03
C ASP A 314 -6.24 0.54 4.16
N ASN A 315 -6.45 1.70 3.53
CA ASN A 315 -5.50 2.27 2.57
C ASN A 315 -4.18 2.72 3.20
N GLU A 316 -4.07 2.76 4.53
CA GLU A 316 -2.84 3.08 5.25
C GLU A 316 -2.25 1.83 5.91
N TRP A 317 -3.05 1.07 6.67
CA TRP A 317 -2.58 -0.05 7.47
C TRP A 317 -2.31 -1.31 6.64
N GLY A 318 -3.27 -1.76 5.84
CA GLY A 318 -3.09 -2.94 4.98
C GLY A 318 -1.92 -2.75 4.03
N TYR A 319 -1.82 -1.56 3.41
CA TYR A 319 -0.68 -1.21 2.55
C TYR A 319 0.66 -1.19 3.29
N SER A 320 0.71 -0.63 4.51
CA SER A 320 1.95 -0.59 5.29
C SER A 320 2.41 -1.99 5.71
N ASN A 321 1.49 -2.89 6.04
CA ASN A 321 1.82 -4.30 6.29
C ASN A 321 2.39 -4.95 5.02
N ARG A 322 1.83 -4.67 3.84
CA ARG A 322 2.42 -5.16 2.57
C ARG A 322 3.82 -4.64 2.29
N VAL A 323 4.14 -3.40 2.65
CA VAL A 323 5.52 -2.88 2.54
C VAL A 323 6.48 -3.67 3.44
N VAL A 324 6.07 -3.95 4.70
CA VAL A 324 6.87 -4.75 5.64
C VAL A 324 7.03 -6.19 5.14
N ASP A 325 5.95 -6.81 4.67
CA ASP A 325 5.96 -8.16 4.12
C ASP A 325 6.84 -8.25 2.87
N LEU A 326 6.80 -7.23 2.00
CA LEU A 326 7.63 -7.18 0.80
C LEU A 326 9.12 -7.05 1.15
N ALA A 327 9.46 -6.25 2.17
CA ALA A 327 10.83 -6.16 2.66
C ALA A 327 11.33 -7.52 3.18
N ALA A 328 10.51 -8.22 3.98
CA ALA A 328 10.84 -9.56 4.46
C ALA A 328 10.97 -10.57 3.31
N PHE A 329 10.07 -10.52 2.33
CA PHE A 329 10.09 -11.38 1.15
C PHE A 329 11.37 -11.17 0.34
N ILE A 330 11.71 -9.93 -0.01
CA ILE A 330 12.93 -9.57 -0.75
C ILE A 330 14.17 -10.12 -0.02
N ALA A 331 14.27 -9.88 1.29
CA ALA A 331 15.37 -10.40 2.09
C ALA A 331 15.46 -11.94 2.09
N SER A 332 14.32 -12.63 2.11
CA SER A 332 14.28 -14.10 2.04
C SER A 332 14.77 -14.67 0.70
N LYS A 333 14.77 -13.86 -0.36
CA LYS A 333 15.26 -14.22 -1.70
C LYS A 333 16.73 -13.86 -1.92
N GLY A 334 17.34 -13.12 -1.00
CA GLY A 334 18.70 -12.59 -1.11
C GLY A 334 18.71 -11.10 -1.47
N LEU A 335 19.66 -10.37 -0.91
CA LEU A 335 19.86 -8.93 -1.10
C LEU A 335 21.10 -8.65 -1.95
#